data_AF-A0A0F4IUQ0-F1
#
_entry.id   AF-A0A0F4IUQ0-F1
#
_cell.length_a   1.000
_cell.length_b   1.000
_cell.length_c   1.000
_cell.angle_alpha   90.00
_cell.angle_beta   90.00
_cell.angle_gamma   90.00
#
_symmetry.space_group_name_H-M   'P 1'
#
loop_
_entity.id
_entity.type
_entity.pdbx_description
1 polymer ?
#
loop_
_entity_poly.entity_id
_entity_poly.type
_entity_poly.pdbx_seq_one_letter_code
_entity_poly.pdbx_strand_id
1 'polypeptide(L)' 'MAAETPPTAPVALAALLADRELDLRRLAGPAEAEVHGVHASEMADPSPYLLGGELLLTAGAGLTGAGAASDSA' A
#
# COMPACT_ATOMS: atom_id res chain seq x y z
N MET A 1 -13.72 -7.61 -18.66
CA MET A 1 -12.48 -8.35 -18.92
C MET A 1 -12.18 -9.18 -17.69
N ALA A 2 -11.91 -10.48 -17.83
CA ALA A 2 -11.55 -11.30 -16.68
C ALA A 2 -10.19 -10.81 -16.15
N ALA A 3 -10.10 -10.51 -14.86
CA ALA A 3 -8.83 -10.21 -14.22
C ALA A 3 -7.99 -11.49 -14.25
N GLU A 4 -6.79 -11.41 -14.82
CA GLU A 4 -5.84 -12.52 -14.82
C GLU A 4 -5.40 -12.76 -13.37
N THR A 5 -5.68 -13.93 -12.82
CA THR A 5 -5.28 -14.25 -11.45
C THR A 5 -3.75 -14.26 -11.38
N PRO A 6 -3.13 -13.47 -10.48
CA PRO A 6 -1.69 -13.48 -10.32
C PRO A 6 -1.19 -14.92 -10.03
N PRO A 7 -0.05 -15.34 -10.60
CA PRO A 7 0.46 -16.70 -10.42
C PRO A 7 0.86 -17.00 -8.96
N THR A 8 1.06 -15.94 -8.15
CA THR A 8 1.39 -16.03 -6.73
C THR A 8 0.14 -15.90 -5.86
N ALA A 9 0.03 -16.76 -4.86
CA ALA A 9 -1.00 -16.64 -3.84
C ALA A 9 -0.92 -15.27 -3.16
N PRO A 10 -2.06 -14.64 -2.82
CA PRO A 10 -2.07 -13.37 -2.13
C PRO A 10 -1.54 -13.53 -0.69
N VAL A 11 -1.02 -12.43 -0.15
CA VAL A 11 -0.55 -12.33 1.23
C VAL A 11 -1.46 -11.38 1.99
N ALA A 12 -1.96 -11.80 3.15
CA ALA A 12 -2.76 -10.94 4.01
C ALA A 12 -1.92 -9.74 4.51
N LEU A 13 -2.49 -8.53 4.43
CA LEU A 13 -1.87 -7.31 4.95
C LEU A 13 -1.51 -7.45 6.44
N ALA A 14 -2.35 -8.12 7.22
CA ALA A 14 -2.09 -8.41 8.63
C ALA A 14 -0.81 -9.24 8.83
N ALA A 15 -0.48 -10.17 7.91
CA ALA A 15 0.75 -10.94 7.98
C ALA A 15 1.99 -10.08 7.72
N LEU A 16 1.92 -9.15 6.75
CA LEU A 16 3.00 -8.18 6.50
C LEU A 16 3.22 -7.23 7.69
N LEU A 17 2.14 -6.78 8.33
CA LEU A 17 2.22 -5.91 9.52
C LEU A 17 2.73 -6.66 10.76
N ALA A 18 2.52 -7.98 10.84
CA ALA A 18 3.02 -8.81 11.93
C ALA A 18 4.51 -9.12 11.80
N ASP A 19 5.08 -9.03 10.60
CA ASP A 19 6.50 -9.23 10.36
C ASP A 19 7.32 -8.06 10.91
N ARG A 20 8.10 -8.35 11.95
CA ARG A 20 8.90 -7.35 12.67
C ARG A 20 10.14 -6.92 11.89
N GLU A 21 10.59 -7.69 10.91
CA GLU A 21 11.75 -7.34 10.09
C GLU A 21 11.42 -6.24 9.07
N LEU A 22 10.14 -6.12 8.69
CA LEU A 22 9.67 -5.09 7.75
C LEU A 22 9.42 -3.73 8.41
N ASP A 23 9.30 -3.69 9.75
CA ASP A 23 9.02 -2.49 10.55
C ASP A 23 7.85 -1.62 10.01
N LEU A 24 6.78 -2.27 9.56
CA LEU A 24 5.63 -1.60 8.97
C LEU A 24 4.63 -1.19 10.05
N ARG A 25 4.04 0.01 9.86
CA ARG A 25 2.88 0.48 10.63
C ARG A 25 1.81 1.01 9.69
N ARG A 26 0.59 0.53 9.88
CA ARG A 26 -0.59 1.08 9.18
C ARG A 26 -0.92 2.47 9.72
N LEU A 27 -0.99 3.46 8.83
CA LEU A 27 -1.38 4.84 9.16
C LEU A 27 -2.85 5.13 8.83
N ALA A 28 -3.39 4.49 7.78
CA ALA A 28 -4.76 4.65 7.32
C ALA A 28 -5.23 3.40 6.56
N GLY A 29 -6.50 3.39 6.14
CA GLY A 29 -7.07 2.30 5.35
C GLY A 29 -7.53 1.09 6.17
N PRO A 30 -8.05 0.04 5.51
CA PRO A 30 -8.62 -1.14 6.16
C PRO A 30 -7.56 -1.95 6.92
N ALA A 31 -7.99 -2.70 7.94
CA ALA A 31 -7.10 -3.55 8.73
C ALA A 31 -6.80 -4.88 8.02
N GLU A 32 -7.75 -5.32 7.21
CA GLU A 32 -7.72 -6.58 6.48
C GLU A 32 -7.79 -6.28 4.98
N ALA A 33 -6.81 -6.80 4.24
CA ALA A 33 -6.74 -6.73 2.79
C ALA A 33 -5.82 -7.84 2.27
N GLU A 34 -6.05 -8.29 1.05
CA GLU A 34 -5.17 -9.22 0.33
C GLU A 34 -4.20 -8.44 -0.54
N VAL A 35 -2.90 -8.72 -0.42
CA VAL A 35 -1.83 -8.14 -1.23
C VAL A 35 -1.41 -9.13 -2.30
N HIS A 36 -1.64 -8.76 -3.55
CA HIS A 36 -1.39 -9.60 -4.72
C HIS A 36 -0.02 -9.33 -5.38
N GLY A 37 0.59 -8.18 -5.07
CA GLY A 37 1.89 -7.78 -5.61
C GLY A 37 2.38 -6.48 -4.99
N VAL A 38 3.65 -6.16 -5.25
CA VAL A 38 4.31 -4.96 -4.74
C VAL A 38 4.92 -4.19 -5.92
N HIS A 39 4.75 -2.86 -5.92
CA HIS A 39 5.38 -1.98 -6.90
C HIS A 39 6.09 -0.84 -6.20
N ALA A 40 7.27 -0.46 -6.67
CA ALA A 40 7.92 0.77 -6.25
C ALA A 40 7.61 1.87 -7.27
N SER A 41 7.15 3.03 -6.81
CA SER A 41 6.84 4.17 -7.68
C SER A 41 6.99 5.49 -6.94
N GLU A 42 7.53 6.48 -7.65
CA GLU A 42 7.56 7.88 -7.23
C GLU A 42 6.70 8.77 -8.14
N MET A 43 5.78 8.17 -8.90
CA MET A 43 4.85 8.92 -9.74
C MET A 43 3.93 9.78 -8.87
N ALA A 44 3.72 11.02 -9.29
CA ALA A 44 2.82 11.94 -8.58
C ALA A 44 1.38 11.42 -8.52
N ASP A 45 0.94 10.71 -9.56
CA ASP A 45 -0.35 10.00 -9.59
C ASP A 45 -0.19 8.62 -10.25
N PRO A 46 -0.08 7.53 -9.45
CA PRO A 46 0.00 6.17 -9.96
C PRO A 46 -1.38 5.56 -10.26
N SER A 47 -2.48 6.21 -9.88
CA SER A 47 -3.85 5.65 -9.89
C SER A 47 -4.28 5.05 -11.23
N PRO A 48 -3.93 5.63 -12.41
CA PRO A 48 -4.33 5.06 -13.71
C PRO A 48 -3.77 3.65 -13.99
N TYR A 49 -2.73 3.23 -13.27
CA TYR A 49 -2.05 1.95 -13.47
C TYR A 49 -2.40 0.91 -12.39
N LEU A 50 -3.13 1.31 -11.35
CA LEU A 50 -3.51 0.42 -10.26
C LEU A 50 -4.79 -0.34 -10.63
N LEU A 51 -4.74 -1.65 -10.49
CA LEU A 51 -5.85 -2.58 -10.73
C LEU A 51 -6.52 -3.00 -9.42
N GLY A 52 -5.89 -2.76 -8.27
CA GLY A 52 -6.38 -3.08 -6.94
C GLY A 52 -5.65 -4.29 -6.33
N GLY A 53 -5.41 -4.22 -5.01
CA GLY A 53 -4.72 -5.28 -4.28
C GLY A 53 -3.19 -5.19 -4.35
N GLU A 54 -2.63 -4.14 -4.93
CA GLU A 54 -1.19 -3.88 -4.92
C GLU A 54 -0.77 -3.09 -3.67
N LEU A 55 0.42 -3.42 -3.14
CA LEU A 55 1.13 -2.56 -2.20
C LEU A 55 2.10 -1.66 -2.96
N LEU A 56 1.95 -0.34 -2.82
CA LEU A 56 2.85 0.63 -3.43
C LEU A 56 3.91 1.10 -2.43
N LEU A 57 5.19 1.00 -2.80
CA LEU A 57 6.33 1.50 -2.05
C LEU A 57 6.80 2.83 -2.63
N THR A 58 7.02 3.82 -1.76
CA THR A 58 7.53 5.15 -2.12
C THR A 58 8.55 5.62 -1.07
N ALA A 59 9.55 6.37 -1.53
CA ALA A 59 10.49 7.13 -0.71
C ALA A 59 9.87 8.44 -0.17
N GLY A 60 8.67 8.79 -0.61
CA GLY A 60 7.88 9.90 -0.07
C GLY A 60 8.10 11.25 -0.77
N ALA A 61 8.65 11.28 -1.99
CA ALA A 61 8.91 12.53 -2.71
C ALA A 61 7.65 13.41 -2.89
N GLY A 62 6.47 12.80 -2.95
CA GLY A 62 5.17 13.47 -3.05
C GLY A 62 4.42 13.68 -1.73
N LEU A 63 4.89 13.12 -0.59
CA LEU A 63 4.15 13.10 0.68
C LEU A 63 4.30 14.40 1.51
N THR A 64 4.51 15.53 0.84
CA THR A 64 4.66 16.84 1.49
C THR A 64 3.31 17.35 2.00
N GLY A 65 2.98 17.11 3.28
CA GLY A 65 1.89 17.80 3.97
C GLY A 65 0.76 16.95 4.56
N ALA A 66 0.78 15.62 4.43
CA ALA A 66 -0.21 14.75 5.09
C ALA A 66 0.09 14.47 6.59
N GLY A 67 1.00 15.25 7.20
CA GLY A 67 1.33 15.21 8.62
C GLY A 67 1.06 16.51 9.38
N ALA A 68 0.42 17.51 8.75
CA ALA A 68 0.09 18.79 9.40
C ALA A 68 -1.42 18.98 9.67
N ALA A 69 -2.27 18.02 9.29
CA ALA A 69 -3.71 18.12 9.43
C ALA A 69 -4.30 16.86 10.09
N SER A 70 -4.07 16.72 11.40
CA SER A 70 -5.03 16.19 12.40
C SER A 70 -4.34 16.10 13.76
N ASP A 71 -3.96 17.26 14.29
CA ASP A 71 -3.86 17.47 15.74
C ASP A 71 -4.20 18.94 16.03
N SER A 72 -5.50 19.26 15.94
CA SER A 72 -6.14 20.48 16.45
C SER A 72 -7.65 20.41 16.20
N ALA A 73 -8.38 19.96 17.23
CA ALA A 73 -9.65 20.50 17.75
C ALA A 73 -10.40 19.44 18.55
#